data_AF-A0A9W6TND4-F1
#
_entry.id   AF-A0A9W6TND4-F1
#
_cell.length_a   1.000
_cell.length_b   1.000
_cell.length_c   1.000
_cell.angle_alpha   90.00
_cell.angle_beta   90.00
_cell.angle_gamma   90.00
#
_symmetry.space_group_name_H-M   'P 1'
#
loop_
_entity.id
_entity.type
_entity.pdbx_description
1 polymer ?
#
loop_
_entity_poly.entity_id
_entity_poly.type
_entity_poly.pdbx_seq_one_letter_code
_entity_poly.pdbx_strand_id
1 'polypeptide(L)'
;MTVNAEDGTSGIFLPKSKSKQHLLVAPTVDTVRNGFGHVAVLNVEGKREKLPAREALGTRIPTDDTMELLELNGELQRTRVAE
;
A
#
# COMPACT_ATOMS: atom_id res chain seq x y z
N MET A 1 2.42 9.75 -3.87
CA MET A 1 3.77 10.32 -3.67
C MET A 1 4.55 10.17 -4.97
N THR A 2 5.45 11.09 -5.33
CA THR A 2 6.33 10.86 -6.50
C THR A 2 7.28 9.72 -6.17
N VAL A 3 7.33 8.74 -7.07
CA VAL A 3 8.14 7.52 -6.93
C VAL A 3 9.17 7.46 -8.06
N ASN A 4 10.34 6.93 -7.76
CA ASN A 4 11.38 6.71 -8.77
C ASN A 4 11.15 5.35 -9.44
N ALA A 5 10.16 5.30 -10.34
CA ALA A 5 9.79 4.12 -11.12
C ALA A 5 9.02 4.55 -12.37
N GLU A 6 9.07 3.72 -13.41
CA GLU A 6 8.34 3.96 -14.66
C GLU A 6 6.83 3.82 -14.47
N ASP A 7 6.07 4.62 -15.21
CA ASP A 7 4.61 4.53 -15.23
C ASP A 7 4.16 3.15 -15.70
N GLY A 8 3.12 2.62 -15.06
CA GLY A 8 2.62 1.27 -15.33
C GLY A 8 3.34 0.15 -14.57
N THR A 9 4.45 0.44 -13.87
CA THR A 9 5.12 -0.59 -13.05
C THR A 9 4.40 -0.83 -11.73
N SER A 10 4.20 -2.10 -11.39
CA SER A 10 3.66 -2.51 -10.08
C SER A 10 4.77 -2.62 -9.03
N GLY A 11 4.39 -2.46 -7.76
CA GLY A 11 5.29 -2.67 -6.65
C GLY A 11 4.55 -2.79 -5.34
N ILE A 12 5.19 -3.42 -4.38
CA ILE A 12 4.69 -3.56 -3.02
C ILE A 12 5.25 -2.41 -2.19
N PHE A 13 4.36 -1.62 -1.61
CA PHE A 13 4.73 -0.70 -0.57
C PHE A 13 4.78 -1.43 0.77
N LEU A 14 5.93 -1.38 1.45
CA LEU A 14 6.12 -1.92 2.80
C LEU A 14 6.22 -0.76 3.81
N PRO A 15 5.28 -0.65 4.77
CA PRO A 15 5.29 0.42 5.76
C PRO A 15 6.52 0.35 6.68
N LYS A 16 6.99 1.50 7.15
CA LYS A 16 7.95 1.52 8.26
C LYS A 16 7.28 1.02 9.54
N SER A 17 8.04 0.30 10.37
CA SER A 17 7.58 -0.24 11.67
C SER A 17 7.14 0.82 12.70
N LYS A 18 7.34 2.12 12.41
CA LYS A 18 7.07 3.23 13.31
C LYS A 18 6.13 4.27 12.67
N SER A 19 4.91 3.87 12.31
CA SER A 19 3.84 4.85 12.11
C SER A 19 3.40 5.43 13.46
N LYS A 20 2.72 6.58 13.46
CA LYS A 20 2.06 7.07 14.68
C LYS A 20 1.04 6.03 15.15
N GLN A 21 0.89 5.84 16.46
CA GLN A 21 0.04 4.78 17.04
C GLN A 21 -1.41 4.82 16.52
N HIS A 22 -1.94 6.00 16.22
CA HIS A 22 -3.30 6.22 15.70
C HIS A 22 -3.41 6.19 14.17
N LEU A 23 -2.32 5.89 13.45
CA LEU A 23 -2.31 5.73 11.99
C LEU A 23 -1.99 4.29 11.63
N LEU A 24 -2.97 3.63 11.02
CA LEU A 24 -2.80 2.33 10.38
C LEU A 24 -2.29 2.55 8.95
N VAL A 25 -1.12 1.99 8.68
CA VAL A 25 -0.53 1.94 7.34
C VAL A 25 -0.27 0.47 7.04
N ALA A 26 -0.89 -0.04 5.97
CA ALA A 26 -0.81 -1.45 5.60
C ALA A 26 0.11 -1.64 4.39
N PRO A 27 0.78 -2.80 4.27
CA PRO A 27 1.40 -3.20 3.02
C PRO A 27 0.37 -3.17 1.89
N THR A 28 0.70 -2.52 0.79
CA THR A 28 -0.24 -2.29 -0.32
C THR A 28 0.48 -2.54 -1.63
N VAL A 29 -0.14 -3.29 -2.53
CA VAL A 29 0.28 -3.37 -3.93
C VAL A 29 -0.29 -2.17 -4.68
N ASP A 30 0.57 -1.46 -5.41
CA ASP A 30 0.17 -0.29 -6.18
C ASP A 30 0.91 -0.23 -7.52
N THR A 31 0.28 0.41 -8.50
CA THR A 31 0.82 0.63 -9.84
C THR A 31 1.07 2.12 -10.02
N VAL A 32 2.27 2.47 -10.51
CA VAL A 32 2.64 3.87 -10.72
C VAL A 32 1.77 4.49 -11.83
N ARG A 33 1.19 5.65 -11.54
CA ARG A 33 0.38 6.43 -12.47
C ARG A 33 0.83 7.89 -12.45
N ASN A 34 1.27 8.40 -13.60
CA ASN A 34 1.78 9.77 -13.76
C ASN A 34 2.97 10.10 -12.83
N GLY A 35 3.85 9.14 -12.59
CA GLY A 35 4.98 9.21 -11.66
C GLY A 35 4.59 9.12 -10.19
N PHE A 36 3.31 8.85 -9.88
CA PHE A 36 2.80 8.75 -8.51
C PHE A 36 2.43 7.31 -8.12
N GLY A 37 2.86 6.91 -6.92
CA GLY A 37 2.31 5.76 -6.22
C GLY A 37 1.31 6.15 -5.12
N HIS A 38 0.33 5.29 -4.86
CA HIS A 38 -0.69 5.45 -3.84
C HIS A 38 -0.41 4.57 -2.61
N VAL A 39 -0.66 5.13 -1.44
CA VAL A 39 -0.56 4.41 -0.16
C VAL A 39 -1.79 4.78 0.66
N ALA A 40 -2.51 3.76 1.13
CA ALA A 40 -3.63 3.96 2.02
C ALA A 40 -3.13 4.22 3.45
N VAL A 41 -3.63 5.29 4.07
CA VAL A 41 -3.37 5.62 5.47
C VAL A 41 -4.72 5.82 6.16
N LEU A 42 -5.00 5.03 7.18
CA LEU A 42 -6.23 5.12 7.96
C LEU A 42 -5.94 5.71 9.33
N ASN A 43 -6.67 6.76 9.70
CA ASN A 43 -6.67 7.27 11.07
C ASN A 43 -7.76 6.54 11.88
N VAL A 44 -7.34 5.84 12.94
CA VAL A 44 -8.24 5.03 13.77
C VAL A 44 -8.86 5.80 14.94
N GLU A 45 -8.38 7.00 15.25
CA GLU A 45 -8.91 7.86 16.33
C GLU A 45 -10.02 8.82 15.86
N GLY A 46 -10.27 8.93 14.56
CA GLY A 46 -11.31 9.80 13.99
C GLY A 46 -11.05 11.32 14.14
N LYS A 47 -9.89 11.71 14.69
CA LYS A 47 -9.47 13.11 14.81
C LYS A 47 -8.77 13.58 13.53
N ARG A 48 -8.75 14.90 13.30
CA ARG A 48 -7.97 15.47 12.20
C ARG A 48 -6.47 15.30 12.48
N GLU A 49 -5.76 14.68 11.56
CA GLU A 49 -4.31 14.43 11.62
C GLU A 49 -3.69 14.81 10.28
N LYS A 50 -2.43 15.28 10.30
CA LYS A 50 -1.70 15.54 9.06
C LYS A 50 -1.22 14.22 8.47
N LEU A 51 -1.27 14.11 7.15
CA LEU A 51 -0.70 12.95 6.47
C LEU A 51 0.80 12.80 6.83
N PRO A 52 1.30 11.57 6.99
CA PRO A 52 2.72 11.34 7.20
C PRO A 52 3.55 11.92 6.05
N ALA A 53 4.74 12.42 6.38
CA ALA A 53 5.73 12.76 5.38
C ALA A 53 6.15 11.50 4.60
N ARG A 54 6.63 11.68 3.37
CA ARG A 54 7.00 10.56 2.48
C ARG A 54 8.02 9.63 3.14
N GLU A 55 8.98 10.20 3.85
CA GLU A 55 10.07 9.51 4.53
C GLU A 55 9.57 8.63 5.69
N ALA A 56 8.37 8.92 6.20
CA ALA A 56 7.73 8.18 7.29
C ALA A 56 6.81 7.05 6.80
N LEU A 57 6.48 7.00 5.50
CA LEU A 57 5.56 6.01 4.96
C LEU A 57 6.20 4.62 4.93
N GLY A 58 7.32 4.45 4.24
CA GLY A 58 7.81 3.11 3.94
C GLY A 58 8.76 3.06 2.76
N THR A 59 9.01 1.85 2.27
CA THR A 59 9.82 1.58 1.09
C THR A 59 8.96 0.90 0.03
N ARG A 60 9.14 1.27 -1.24
CA ARG A 60 8.56 0.54 -2.36
C ARG A 60 9.53 -0.54 -2.82
N ILE A 61 9.03 -1.75 -2.99
CA ILE A 61 9.74 -2.91 -3.52
C ILE A 61 9.16 -3.17 -4.92
N PRO A 62 9.96 -3.13 -6.00
CA PRO A 62 9.47 -3.46 -7.33
C PRO A 62 9.04 -4.93 -7.35
N THR A 63 7.89 -5.20 -7.96
CA THR A 63 7.49 -6.56 -8.35
C THR A 63 7.93 -6.73 -9.80
N ASP A 64 9.11 -7.29 -9.99
CA ASP A 64 9.68 -7.60 -11.31
C ASP A 64 9.17 -8.95 -11.84
N ASP A 65 9.72 -9.42 -12.95
CA ASP A 65 9.34 -10.66 -13.64
C ASP A 65 9.52 -11.94 -12.80
N THR A 66 10.14 -11.85 -11.62
CA THR A 66 10.34 -13.00 -10.72
C THR A 66 9.23 -13.18 -9.69
N MET A 67 8.34 -12.19 -9.55
CA MET A 67 7.21 -12.24 -8.61
C MET A 67 5.88 -12.31 -9.36
N GLU A 68 5.06 -13.30 -9.01
CA GLU A 68 3.68 -13.38 -9.48
C GLU A 68 2.76 -12.60 -8.55
N LEU A 69 2.12 -11.53 -9.06
CA LEU A 69 1.06 -10.85 -8.34
C LEU A 69 -0.24 -11.62 -8.51
N LEU A 70 -0.66 -12.32 -7.46
CA LEU A 70 -1.92 -13.06 -7.47
C LEU A 70 -3.10 -12.09 -7.35
N GLU A 71 -4.05 -12.20 -8.28
CA GLU A 71 -5.32 -11.49 -8.16
C GLU A 71 -6.14 -12.07 -7.02
N LEU A 72 -6.78 -11.19 -6.24
CA LEU A 72 -7.82 -11.58 -5.31
C LEU A 72 -9.06 -12.02 -6.11
N ASN A 73 -9.07 -13.29 -6.51
CA ASN A 73 -10.16 -13.95 -7.24
C ASN A 73 -11.49 -14.06 -6.45
N GLY A 74 -11.50 -13.55 -5.21
CA GLY A 74 -12.68 -13.51 -4.34
C GLY A 74 -13.06 -14.86 -3.77
N GLU A 75 -12.22 -15.89 -3.86
CA GLU A 75 -12.46 -17.19 -3.22
C GLU A 75 -12.61 -17.06 -1.71
N LEU A 76 -11.87 -16.13 -1.09
CA LEU A 76 -11.94 -15.84 0.34
C LEU A 76 -13.01 -14.80 0.73
N GLN A 77 -13.97 -14.49 -0.15
CA GLN A 77 -15.08 -13.62 0.23
C GLN A 77 -15.94 -14.29 1.32
N ARG A 78 -16.37 -13.51 2.32
CA ARG A 78 -17.23 -13.98 3.43
C ARG A 78 -18.50 -14.73 2.99
N THR A 79 -18.99 -14.45 1.78
CA THR A 79 -20.16 -15.13 1.20
C THR A 79 -19.85 -16.51 0.61
N ARG A 80 -18.58 -16.79 0.30
CA ARG A 80 -18.10 -18.03 -0.33
C ARG A 80 -17.35 -18.93 0.65
N VAL A 81 -16.72 -18.36 1.67
CA VAL A 81 -16.12 -19.11 2.77
C VAL A 81 -17.21 -19.32 3.82
N ALA A 82 -17.81 -20.51 3.83
CA ALA A 82 -18.62 -20.94 4.97
C ALA A 82 -17.74 -20.97 6.22
N GLU A 83 -18.31 -20.58 7.36
CA GLU A 83 -17.64 -20.55 8.67
C GLU A 83 -17.07 -21.90 9.08
#